data_AF-A0AA42CN55-F1
#
_entry.id   AF-A0AA42CN55-F1
#
_cell.length_a   1.000
_cell.length_b   1.000
_cell.length_c   1.000
_cell.angle_alpha   90.00
_cell.angle_beta   90.00
_cell.angle_gamma   90.00
#
_symmetry.space_group_name_H-M   'P 1'
#
loop_
_entity.id
_entity.type
_entity.pdbx_description
1 polymer ?
#
loop_
_entity_poly.entity_id
_entity_poly.type
_entity_poly.pdbx_seq_one_letter_code
_entity_poly.pdbx_strand_id
1 'polypeptide(L)'
;MPPVRKPKPIDNSILNEMLAIRLQQLEIENGGMEAFLPKTGLARGTYYQVLRGIGNPTLKTLDRIASSLNLSVLELLGFDIDDARRALKKSGVSYDDLASALVKRNEADRRVARQTRSRKLPG
;
A
#
# COMPACT_ATOMS: atom_id res chain seq x y z
N MET A 1 29.35 15.45 23.72
CA MET A 1 27.93 15.82 23.48
C MET A 1 27.46 15.06 22.25
N PRO A 2 26.44 14.18 22.34
CA PRO A 2 25.94 13.48 21.16
C PRO A 2 25.35 14.50 20.18
N PRO A 3 25.50 14.32 18.86
CA PRO A 3 24.97 15.27 17.90
C PRO A 3 23.46 15.34 18.05
N VAL A 4 22.95 16.53 18.33
CA VAL A 4 21.52 16.84 18.32
C VAL A 4 21.02 16.52 16.92
N ARG A 5 20.20 15.46 16.78
CA ARG A 5 19.56 15.13 15.51
C ARG A 5 18.77 16.38 15.08
N LYS A 6 19.20 17.02 13.99
CA LYS A 6 18.45 18.12 13.40
C LYS A 6 17.03 17.63 13.14
N PRO A 7 15.98 18.32 13.63
CA PRO A 7 14.61 17.97 13.27
C PRO A 7 14.54 18.01 11.74
N LYS A 8 14.15 16.88 11.13
CA LYS A 8 13.91 16.84 9.69
C LYS A 8 12.79 17.86 9.40
N PRO A 9 12.82 18.57 8.26
CA PRO A 9 11.65 19.28 7.78
C PRO A 9 10.48 18.31 7.87
N ILE A 10 9.34 18.76 8.41
CA ILE A 10 8.15 17.93 8.37
C ILE A 10 7.94 17.61 6.89
N ASP A 11 8.02 16.33 6.51
CA ASP A 11 7.95 15.86 5.11
C ASP A 11 6.50 16.02 4.58
N ASN A 12 5.93 17.22 4.67
CA ASN A 12 4.58 17.53 4.25
C ASN A 12 4.57 17.66 2.72
N SER A 13 4.39 16.53 2.06
CA SER A 13 4.10 16.47 0.63
C SER A 13 2.59 16.40 0.40
N ILE A 14 2.13 16.88 -0.75
CA ILE A 14 0.73 16.74 -1.18
C ILE A 14 0.27 15.29 -1.06
N LEU A 15 1.12 14.33 -1.44
CA LEU A 15 0.79 12.91 -1.36
C LEU A 15 0.59 12.43 0.08
N ASN A 16 1.42 12.91 1.03
CA ASN A 16 1.29 12.55 2.43
C ASN A 16 0.00 13.12 3.03
N GLU A 17 -0.35 14.36 2.70
CA GLU A 17 -1.61 14.98 3.13
C GLU A 17 -2.83 14.29 2.53
N MET A 18 -2.78 13.94 1.22
CA MET A 18 -3.84 13.17 0.57
C MET A 18 -4.05 11.82 1.25
N LEU A 19 -2.97 11.10 1.54
CA LEU A 19 -3.04 9.82 2.23
C LEU A 19 -3.58 9.97 3.66
N ALA A 20 -3.16 11.00 4.40
CA ALA A 20 -3.64 11.29 5.74
C ALA A 20 -5.16 11.50 5.76
N ILE A 21 -5.67 12.37 4.88
CA ILE A 21 -7.10 12.67 4.74
C ILE A 21 -7.86 11.40 4.35
N ARG A 22 -7.35 10.65 3.37
CA ARG A 22 -8.04 9.47 2.87
C ARG A 22 -8.09 8.35 3.91
N LEU A 23 -7.03 8.15 4.68
CA LEU A 23 -7.02 7.20 5.80
C LEU A 23 -8.01 7.60 6.90
N GLN A 24 -8.12 8.89 7.21
CA GLN A 24 -9.10 9.36 8.21
C GLN A 24 -10.54 9.13 7.75
N GLN A 25 -10.84 9.37 6.47
CA GLN A 25 -12.16 9.05 5.89
C GLN A 25 -12.48 7.56 5.99
N LEU A 26 -11.53 6.71 5.58
CA LEU A 26 -11.68 5.26 5.65
C LEU A 26 -11.81 4.78 7.10
N GLU A 27 -11.11 5.39 8.05
CA GLU A 27 -11.29 5.09 9.47
C GLU A 27 -12.74 5.32 9.90
N ILE A 28 -13.30 6.49 9.58
CA ILE A 28 -14.69 6.86 9.91
C ILE A 28 -15.68 5.89 9.26
N GLU A 29 -15.52 5.61 7.97
CA GLU A 29 -16.37 4.67 7.21
C GLU A 29 -16.33 3.23 7.78
N ASN A 30 -15.22 2.86 8.44
CA ASN A 30 -15.03 1.52 9.01
C ASN A 30 -15.33 1.44 10.52
N GLY A 31 -15.99 2.46 11.10
CA GLY A 31 -16.43 2.43 12.50
C GLY A 31 -15.39 2.95 13.50
N GLY A 32 -14.44 3.77 13.04
CA GLY A 32 -13.43 4.41 13.87
C GLY A 32 -12.17 3.58 14.10
N MET A 33 -11.19 4.21 14.76
CA MET A 33 -9.82 3.70 14.90
C MET A 33 -9.73 2.27 15.44
N GLU A 34 -10.52 1.93 16.46
CA GLU A 34 -10.47 0.63 17.13
C GLU A 34 -10.90 -0.53 16.21
N ALA A 35 -11.78 -0.28 15.24
CA ALA A 35 -12.15 -1.25 14.22
C ALA A 35 -11.18 -1.22 13.02
N PHE A 36 -10.67 -0.03 12.68
CA PHE A 36 -9.84 0.19 11.49
C PHE A 36 -8.41 -0.36 11.64
N LEU A 37 -7.76 -0.14 12.78
CA LEU A 37 -6.36 -0.55 12.97
C LEU A 37 -6.16 -2.08 12.93
N PRO A 38 -6.99 -2.91 13.59
CA PRO A 38 -6.87 -4.36 13.48
C PRO A 38 -7.13 -4.85 12.04
N LYS A 39 -8.10 -4.24 11.34
CA LYS A 39 -8.42 -4.59 9.96
C LYS A 39 -7.24 -4.34 9.02
N THR A 40 -6.58 -3.19 9.16
CA THR A 40 -5.45 -2.80 8.29
C THR A 40 -4.10 -3.36 8.72
N GLY A 41 -4.00 -3.86 9.96
CA GLY A 41 -2.74 -4.29 10.55
C GLY A 41 -1.75 -3.14 10.78
N LEU A 42 -2.24 -1.89 10.81
CA LEU A 42 -1.43 -0.72 11.12
C LEU A 42 -1.18 -0.64 12.63
N ALA A 43 0.08 -0.46 13.00
CA ALA A 43 0.42 -0.08 14.36
C ALA A 43 -0.11 1.34 14.64
N ARG A 44 -0.70 1.56 15.82
CA ARG A 44 -1.25 2.86 16.23
C ARG A 44 -0.26 4.02 16.06
N GLY A 45 1.03 3.80 16.37
CA GLY A 45 2.08 4.81 16.17
C GLY A 45 2.31 5.17 14.70
N THR A 46 2.32 4.18 13.81
CA THR A 46 2.43 4.39 12.36
C THR A 46 1.21 5.13 11.82
N TYR A 47 0.01 4.76 12.29
CA TYR A 47 -1.22 5.45 11.93
C TYR A 47 -1.14 6.96 12.24
N TYR A 48 -0.76 7.33 13.47
CA TYR A 48 -0.62 8.74 13.84
C TYR A 48 0.49 9.48 13.10
N GLN A 49 1.57 8.79 12.71
CA GLN A 49 2.60 9.38 11.86
C GLN A 49 2.01 9.75 10.50
N VAL A 50 1.30 8.81 9.86
CA VAL A 50 0.68 9.07 8.56
C VAL A 50 -0.37 10.18 8.65
N LEU A 51 -1.21 10.21 9.69
CA LEU A 51 -2.19 11.28 9.89
C LEU A 51 -1.58 12.69 10.04
N ARG A 52 -0.32 12.77 10.47
CA ARG A 52 0.40 14.05 10.61
C ARG A 52 1.16 14.42 9.34
N GLY A 53 0.98 13.67 8.25
CA GLY A 53 1.81 13.79 7.04
C GLY A 53 3.27 13.36 7.27
N ILE A 54 3.57 12.73 8.40
CA ILE A 54 4.93 12.39 8.81
C ILE A 54 5.28 11.00 8.28
N GLY A 55 6.32 10.96 7.47
CA GLY A 55 6.87 9.74 6.92
C GLY A 55 6.36 9.45 5.51
N ASN A 56 7.07 8.55 4.84
CA ASN A 56 6.78 8.12 3.47
C ASN A 56 6.48 6.61 3.52
N PRO A 57 5.21 6.21 3.70
CA PRO A 57 4.87 4.80 3.75
C PRO A 57 5.32 4.13 2.46
N THR A 58 5.96 2.97 2.59
CA THR A 58 6.43 2.22 1.42
C THR A 58 5.24 1.76 0.59
N LEU A 59 5.44 1.55 -0.72
CA LEU A 59 4.42 0.98 -1.60
C LEU A 59 3.83 -0.32 -1.02
N LYS A 60 4.67 -1.17 -0.42
CA LYS A 60 4.24 -2.40 0.26
C LYS A 60 3.30 -2.15 1.44
N THR A 61 3.48 -1.04 2.16
CA THR A 61 2.59 -0.64 3.26
C THR A 61 1.25 -0.18 2.70
N LEU A 62 1.25 0.63 1.63
CA LEU A 62 0.03 1.04 0.93
C LEU A 62 -0.74 -0.16 0.39
N ASP A 63 -0.05 -1.11 -0.27
CA ASP A 63 -0.64 -2.35 -0.78
C ASP A 63 -1.33 -3.15 0.33
N ARG A 64 -0.69 -3.27 1.50
CA ARG A 64 -1.26 -3.99 2.64
C ARG A 64 -2.55 -3.33 3.13
N ILE A 65 -2.53 -2.01 3.31
CA ILE A 65 -3.70 -1.25 3.74
C ILE A 65 -4.81 -1.42 2.70
N ALA A 66 -4.52 -1.15 1.42
CA ALA A 66 -5.49 -1.23 0.34
C ALA A 66 -6.12 -2.63 0.26
N SER A 67 -5.30 -3.69 0.26
CA SER A 67 -5.77 -5.08 0.19
C SER A 67 -6.67 -5.45 1.37
N SER A 68 -6.36 -4.97 2.58
CA SER A 68 -7.19 -5.23 3.77
C SER A 68 -8.58 -4.56 3.72
N LEU A 69 -8.69 -3.51 2.91
CA LEU A 69 -9.94 -2.78 2.66
C LEU A 69 -10.60 -3.21 1.36
N ASN A 70 -10.05 -4.22 0.67
CA ASN A 70 -10.49 -4.66 -0.65
C ASN A 70 -10.46 -3.53 -1.71
N LEU A 71 -9.42 -2.71 -1.65
CA LEU A 71 -9.13 -1.60 -2.57
C LEU A 71 -7.80 -1.86 -3.29
N SER A 72 -7.63 -1.24 -4.45
CA SER A 72 -6.31 -1.00 -5.04
C SER A 72 -5.60 0.17 -4.38
N VAL A 73 -4.28 0.29 -4.55
CA VAL A 73 -3.52 1.45 -4.06
C VAL A 73 -3.96 2.76 -4.73
N LEU A 74 -4.46 2.69 -5.97
CA LEU A 74 -4.99 3.86 -6.68
C LEU A 74 -6.26 4.36 -5.98
N GLU A 75 -7.21 3.47 -5.69
CA GLU A 75 -8.44 3.81 -4.98
C GLU A 75 -8.16 4.26 -3.53
N LEU A 76 -7.16 3.65 -2.87
CA LEU A 76 -6.67 4.12 -1.56
C LEU A 76 -6.13 5.55 -1.62
N LEU A 77 -5.61 5.99 -2.76
CA LEU A 77 -5.14 7.36 -2.97
C LEU A 77 -6.21 8.27 -3.60
N GLY A 78 -7.43 7.76 -3.81
CA GLY A 78 -8.55 8.52 -4.38
C GLY A 78 -8.52 8.64 -5.91
N PHE A 79 -7.72 7.83 -6.60
CA PHE A 79 -7.67 7.80 -8.06
C PHE A 79 -8.55 6.68 -8.63
N ASP A 80 -9.12 6.95 -9.80
CA ASP A 80 -9.80 5.94 -10.60
C ASP A 80 -8.78 5.09 -11.35
N ILE A 81 -9.07 3.80 -11.50
CA ILE A 81 -8.27 2.88 -12.31
C ILE A 81 -8.22 3.32 -13.78
N ASP A 82 -9.26 4.01 -14.26
CA ASP A 82 -9.34 4.54 -15.63
C ASP A 82 -8.29 5.62 -15.90
N ASP A 83 -7.92 6.40 -14.88
CA ASP A 83 -6.84 7.37 -15.01
C ASP A 83 -5.49 6.66 -15.18
N ALA A 84 -5.25 5.59 -14.44
CA ALA A 84 -4.05 4.78 -14.59
C ALA A 84 -4.00 4.08 -15.95
N ARG A 85 -5.13 3.54 -16.42
CA ARG A 85 -5.27 2.98 -17.78
C ARG A 85 -4.88 4.00 -18.85
N ARG A 86 -5.40 5.22 -18.74
CA ARG A 86 -5.12 6.32 -19.67
C ARG A 86 -3.65 6.74 -19.62
N ALA A 87 -3.07 6.82 -18.43
CA ALA A 87 -1.66 7.19 -18.24
C ALA A 87 -0.70 6.15 -18.83
N LEU A 88 -0.93 4.86 -18.59
CA LEU A 88 -0.12 3.78 -19.16
C LEU A 88 -0.26 3.72 -20.68
N LYS A 89 -1.49 3.86 -21.20
CA LYS A 89 -1.75 3.85 -22.65
C LYS A 89 -0.99 4.96 -23.37
N LYS A 90 -0.89 6.15 -22.79
CA LYS A 90 -0.06 7.26 -23.34
C LYS A 90 1.42 6.89 -23.47
N SER A 91 1.90 5.98 -22.63
CA SER A 91 3.28 5.48 -22.65
C SER A 91 3.42 4.19 -23.48
N GLY A 92 2.39 3.79 -24.23
CA GLY A 92 2.39 2.56 -25.02
C GLY A 92 2.22 1.27 -24.22
N VAL A 93 1.80 1.36 -22.95
CA VAL A 93 1.60 0.20 -22.07
C VAL A 93 0.11 -0.04 -21.84
N SER A 94 -0.34 -1.28 -22.03
CA SER A 94 -1.70 -1.71 -21.70
C SER A 94 -1.77 -2.11 -20.22
N TYR A 95 -2.68 -1.48 -19.47
CA TYR A 95 -2.91 -1.81 -18.06
C TYR A 95 -3.36 -3.27 -17.89
N ASP A 96 -4.29 -3.74 -18.72
CA ASP A 96 -4.85 -5.09 -18.61
C ASP A 96 -3.82 -6.17 -18.92
N ASP A 97 -2.97 -5.94 -19.92
CA ASP A 97 -1.90 -6.87 -20.26
C ASP A 97 -0.86 -6.92 -19.15
N LEU A 98 -0.51 -5.77 -18.57
CA LEU A 98 0.39 -5.69 -17.42
C LEU A 98 -0.21 -6.43 -16.21
N ALA A 99 -1.48 -6.17 -15.88
CA ALA A 99 -2.16 -6.84 -14.77
C ALA A 99 -2.20 -8.36 -14.97
N SER A 100 -2.57 -8.81 -16.18
CA SER A 100 -2.61 -10.23 -16.55
C SER A 100 -1.24 -10.90 -16.47
N ALA A 101 -0.18 -10.21 -16.92
CA ALA A 101 1.19 -10.71 -16.84
C ALA A 101 1.66 -10.86 -15.38
N LEU A 102 1.31 -9.90 -14.51
CA LEU A 102 1.63 -9.96 -13.09
C LEU A 102 0.94 -11.13 -12.38
N VAL A 103 -0.34 -11.41 -12.69
CA VAL A 103 -1.05 -12.58 -12.16
C VAL A 103 -0.34 -13.87 -12.54
N LYS A 104 -0.04 -14.06 -13.83
CA LYS A 104 0.67 -15.24 -14.33
C LYS A 104 2.04 -15.43 -13.67
N ARG A 105 2.79 -14.34 -13.47
CA ARG A 105 4.08 -14.36 -12.78
C ARG A 105 3.92 -14.81 -11.33
N ASN A 106 2.99 -14.21 -10.59
CA ASN A 106 2.75 -14.55 -9.19
C ASN A 106 2.32 -16.02 -9.01
N GLU A 107 1.51 -16.56 -9.94
CA GLU A 107 1.14 -17.98 -9.96
C GLU A 107 2.33 -18.90 -10.25
N ALA A 108 3.22 -18.51 -11.17
CA ALA A 108 4.45 -19.23 -11.43
C ALA A 108 5.35 -19.26 -10.18
N ASP A 109 5.57 -18.12 -9.53
CA ASP A 109 6.39 -18.01 -8.31
C ASP A 109 5.82 -18.88 -7.17
N ARG A 110 4.50 -18.89 -7.00
CA ARG A 110 3.82 -19.75 -6.01
C ARG A 110 4.01 -21.23 -6.32
N ARG A 111 3.96 -21.64 -7.59
CA ARG A 111 4.20 -23.04 -8.00
C ARG A 111 5.63 -23.47 -7.68
N VAL A 112 6.62 -22.64 -8.02
CA VAL A 112 8.04 -22.91 -7.71
C VAL A 112 8.27 -23.01 -6.20
N ALA A 113 7.69 -22.11 -5.41
CA ALA A 113 7.81 -22.14 -3.96
C ALA A 113 7.21 -23.41 -3.33
N ARG A 114 6.06 -23.89 -3.84
CA ARG A 114 5.43 -25.14 -3.40
C ARG A 114 6.28 -26.37 -3.73
N GLN A 115 6.82 -26.45 -4.95
CA GLN A 115 7.70 -27.56 -5.36
C GLN A 115 8.96 -27.62 -4.50
N THR A 116 9.57 -26.47 -4.22
CA THR A 116 10.77 -26.37 -3.36
C THR A 116 10.49 -26.83 -1.93
N ARG A 117 9.31 -26.54 -1.38
CA ARG A 117 8.91 -27.00 -0.03
C ARG A 117 8.64 -28.50 0.00
N SER A 118 7.92 -29.04 -0.99
CA SER A 118 7.63 -30.47 -1.09
C SER A 118 8.90 -31.32 -1.13
N ARG A 119 9.93 -30.86 -1.88
CA ARG A 119 11.22 -31.55 -2.00
C ARG A 119 12.08 -31.50 -0.72
N LYS A 120 11.78 -30.61 0.24
CA LYS A 120 12.54 -30.44 1.50
C LYS A 120 11.94 -31.20 2.69
N LEU A 121 10.78 -31.83 2.54
CA LEU A 121 10.20 -32.68 3.59
C LEU A 121 10.86 -34.08 3.50
N PRO A 122 11.60 -34.54 4.52
CA PRO A 122 12.02 -35.93 4.57
C PRO A 122 10.78 -36.81 4.73
N GLY A 123 10.70 -37.86 3.90
CA GLY A 123 9.74 -38.95 4.06
C GLY A 123 10.09 -39.84 5.25
#